data_AF-A0AAV6B850-F1
#
_entry.id   AF-A0AAV6B850-F1
#
_cell.length_a   1.000
_cell.length_b   1.000
_cell.length_c   1.000
_cell.angle_alpha   90.00
_cell.angle_beta   90.00
_cell.angle_gamma   90.00
#
_symmetry.space_group_name_H-M   'P 1'
#
loop_
_entity.id
_entity.type
_entity.pdbx_description
1 polymer ?
#
loop_
_entity_poly.entity_id
_entity_poly.type
_entity_poly.pdbx_seq_one_letter_code
_entity_poly.pdbx_strand_id
1 'polypeptide(L)'
;RDKYNDHEHAAEFFEKAAALPGAPSYAKRFAAYELSHCEGRETEAYDRLQRLYAAGEQERLPTLIRRLKDLEIKLDIPLDQRIPNPVP
;
A
#
# COMPACT_ATOMS: atom_id res chain seq x y z
N ARG A 1 3.41 -12.23 24.31
CA ARG A 1 2.42 -12.40 23.22
C ARG A 1 2.18 -11.02 22.66
N ASP A 2 2.91 -10.67 21.62
CA ASP A 2 2.97 -9.31 21.07
C ASP A 2 1.65 -8.93 20.42
N LYS A 3 0.94 -8.02 21.08
CA LYS A 3 -0.39 -7.53 20.69
C LYS A 3 -0.35 -6.59 19.48
N TYR A 4 0.83 -6.33 18.91
CA TYR A 4 1.11 -5.18 18.03
C TYR A 4 1.53 -5.53 16.60
N ASN A 5 1.66 -6.82 16.24
CA ASN A 5 2.09 -7.24 14.88
C ASN A 5 0.96 -7.93 14.10
N ASP A 6 -0.29 -7.60 14.39
CA ASP A 6 -1.43 -8.17 13.69
C ASP A 6 -1.79 -7.34 12.44
N HIS A 7 -0.83 -7.26 11.52
CA HIS A 7 -0.95 -6.50 10.27
C HIS A 7 -2.11 -7.02 9.41
N GLU A 8 -2.40 -8.32 9.45
CA GLU A 8 -3.48 -8.90 8.65
C GLU A 8 -4.85 -8.41 9.12
N HIS A 9 -5.12 -8.47 10.43
CA HIS A 9 -6.39 -7.95 10.96
C HIS A 9 -6.45 -6.43 10.84
N ALA A 10 -5.32 -5.72 11.04
CA ALA A 10 -5.28 -4.26 10.85
C ALA A 10 -5.66 -3.87 9.42
N ALA A 11 -5.08 -4.55 8.43
CA ALA A 11 -5.45 -4.38 7.03
C ALA A 11 -6.94 -4.61 6.78
N GLU A 12 -7.50 -5.69 7.33
CA GLU A 12 -8.91 -6.03 7.20
C GLU A 12 -9.82 -4.95 7.78
N PHE A 13 -9.51 -4.44 8.98
CA PHE A 13 -10.31 -3.38 9.62
C PHE A 13 -10.23 -2.06 8.86
N PHE A 14 -9.05 -1.68 8.36
CA PHE A 14 -8.92 -0.48 7.53
C PHE A 14 -9.65 -0.63 6.20
N GLU A 15 -9.65 -1.81 5.59
CA GLU A 15 -10.41 -2.10 4.38
C GLU A 15 -11.92 -2.00 4.61
N LYS A 16 -12.42 -2.60 5.69
CA LYS A 16 -13.82 -2.46 6.12
C LYS A 16 -14.20 -1.00 6.35
N ALA A 17 -13.33 -0.23 7.01
CA ALA A 17 -13.55 1.20 7.22
C ALA A 17 -13.56 1.98 5.90
N ALA A 18 -12.65 1.67 4.97
CA ALA A 18 -12.55 2.32 3.67
C ALA A 18 -13.77 2.08 2.76
N ALA A 19 -14.55 1.03 3.01
CA ALA A 19 -15.78 0.71 2.29
C ALA A 19 -17.01 1.53 2.75
N LEU A 20 -16.91 2.23 3.90
CA LEU A 20 -18.03 3.00 4.44
C LEU A 20 -18.25 4.33 3.67
N PRO A 21 -19.50 4.80 3.53
CA PRO A 21 -19.77 6.13 2.99
C PRO A 21 -19.09 7.22 3.83
N GLY A 22 -18.38 8.14 3.18
CA GLY A 22 -17.64 9.20 3.87
C GLY A 22 -16.36 8.74 4.56
N ALA A 23 -15.88 7.53 4.28
CA ALA A 23 -14.62 7.04 4.83
C ALA A 23 -13.45 7.97 4.47
N PRO A 24 -12.53 8.22 5.41
CA PRO A 24 -11.34 9.00 5.13
C PRO A 24 -10.50 8.35 4.02
N SER A 25 -9.95 9.17 3.11
CA SER A 25 -9.11 8.69 2.00
C SER A 25 -7.89 7.89 2.49
N TYR A 26 -7.36 8.22 3.67
CA TYR A 26 -6.22 7.51 4.25
C TYR A 26 -6.51 6.05 4.60
N ALA A 27 -7.76 5.65 4.83
CA ALA A 27 -8.09 4.29 5.25
C ALA A 27 -7.63 3.26 4.21
N LYS A 28 -7.76 3.58 2.92
CA LYS A 28 -7.28 2.73 1.82
C LYS A 28 -5.76 2.59 1.82
N ARG A 29 -5.04 3.68 2.10
CA ARG A 29 -3.57 3.65 2.21
C ARG A 29 -3.12 2.79 3.37
N PHE A 30 -3.74 2.95 4.53
CA PHE A 30 -3.39 2.17 5.72
C PHE A 30 -3.68 0.68 5.53
N ALA A 31 -4.81 0.31 4.95
CA ALA A 31 -5.08 -1.09 4.59
C ALA A 31 -3.95 -1.68 3.73
N ALA A 32 -3.51 -0.95 2.70
CA ALA A 32 -2.44 -1.40 1.82
C ALA A 32 -1.04 -1.39 2.48
N TYR A 33 -0.77 -0.46 3.40
CA TYR A 33 0.49 -0.45 4.18
C TYR A 33 0.57 -1.65 5.12
N GLU A 34 -0.50 -1.96 5.84
CA GLU A 34 -0.55 -3.13 6.72
C GLU A 34 -0.38 -4.42 5.92
N LEU A 35 -1.06 -4.55 4.76
CA LEU A 35 -0.86 -5.70 3.86
C LEU A 35 0.58 -5.86 3.39
N SER A 36 1.31 -4.76 3.17
CA SER A 36 2.71 -4.83 2.74
C SER A 36 3.65 -5.46 3.78
N HIS A 37 3.21 -5.56 5.03
CA HIS A 37 3.93 -6.22 6.12
C HIS A 37 3.56 -7.70 6.29
N CYS A 38 2.50 -8.18 5.64
CA CYS A 38 2.07 -9.57 5.70
C CYS A 38 2.86 -10.42 4.70
N GLU A 39 3.60 -11.42 5.20
CA GLU A 39 4.29 -12.39 4.35
C GLU A 39 3.29 -13.15 3.46
N GLY A 40 3.58 -13.21 2.16
CA GLY A 40 2.72 -13.85 1.15
C GLY A 40 1.61 -12.96 0.60
N ARG A 41 1.44 -11.73 1.10
CA ARG A 41 0.44 -10.75 0.63
C ARG A 41 1.06 -9.54 -0.08
N GLU A 42 2.36 -9.56 -0.34
CA GLU A 42 3.12 -8.43 -0.88
C GLU A 42 2.65 -8.02 -2.28
N THR A 43 2.32 -8.98 -3.15
CA THR A 43 1.78 -8.71 -4.49
C THR A 43 0.44 -7.97 -4.40
N GLU A 44 -0.43 -8.39 -3.48
CA GLU A 44 -1.71 -7.73 -3.28
C GLU A 44 -1.53 -6.31 -2.72
N ALA A 45 -0.60 -6.14 -1.77
CA ALA A 45 -0.24 -4.83 -1.26
C ALA A 45 0.28 -3.92 -2.39
N TYR A 46 1.14 -4.44 -3.27
CA TYR A 46 1.66 -3.71 -4.42
C TYR A 46 0.54 -3.24 -5.34
N ASP A 47 -0.36 -4.14 -5.76
CA ASP A 47 -1.50 -3.81 -6.63
C ASP A 47 -2.39 -2.72 -6.02
N ARG A 48 -2.69 -2.81 -4.72
CA ARG A 48 -3.50 -1.81 -4.01
C ARG A 48 -2.80 -0.45 -3.95
N LEU A 49 -1.50 -0.43 -3.64
CA LEU A 49 -0.71 0.80 -3.62
C LEU A 49 -0.55 1.40 -5.02
N GLN A 50 -0.42 0.58 -6.06
CA GLN A 50 -0.28 1.03 -7.44
C GLN A 50 -1.58 1.68 -7.93
N ARG A 51 -2.74 1.12 -7.57
CA ARG A 51 -4.05 1.75 -7.83
C ARG A 51 -4.20 3.11 -7.13
N LEU A 52 -3.72 3.21 -5.90
CA LEU A 52 -3.69 4.48 -5.17
C LEU A 52 -2.78 5.50 -5.86
N TYR A 53 -1.57 5.08 -6.26
CA TYR A 53 -0.65 5.93 -7.03
C TYR A 53 -1.25 6.43 -8.36
N ALA A 54 -1.98 5.55 -9.05
CA ALA A 54 -2.67 5.86 -10.30
C ALA A 54 -3.90 6.78 -10.11
N ALA A 55 -4.49 6.85 -8.90
CA ALA A 55 -5.65 7.68 -8.61
C ALA A 55 -5.33 9.20 -8.61
N GLY A 56 -4.05 9.58 -8.59
CA GLY A 56 -3.62 10.95 -8.80
C GLY A 56 -2.61 11.46 -7.78
N GLU A 57 -2.11 12.67 -7.98
CA GLU A 57 -1.00 13.26 -7.22
C GLU A 57 -1.28 13.36 -5.72
N GLN A 58 -2.53 13.57 -5.33
CA GLN A 58 -2.97 13.61 -3.93
C GLN A 58 -2.65 12.33 -3.13
N GLU A 59 -2.55 11.18 -3.81
CA GLU A 59 -2.22 9.89 -3.20
C GLU A 59 -0.72 9.57 -3.29
N ARG A 60 0.07 10.32 -4.07
CA ARG A 60 1.52 10.10 -4.29
C ARG A 60 2.35 10.61 -3.12
N LEU A 61 1.98 10.21 -1.91
CA LEU A 61 2.69 10.57 -0.69
C LEU A 61 4.08 9.90 -0.66
N PRO A 62 5.09 10.53 -0.06
CA PRO A 62 6.45 9.96 0.02
C PRO A 62 6.48 8.54 0.61
N THR A 63 5.68 8.27 1.64
CA THR A 63 5.56 6.94 2.26
C THR A 63 4.99 5.90 1.28
N LEU A 64 3.99 6.28 0.48
CA LEU A 64 3.40 5.40 -0.52
C LEU A 64 4.40 5.07 -1.62
N ILE A 65 5.10 6.08 -2.15
CA ILE A 65 6.16 5.92 -3.16
C ILE A 65 7.28 5.03 -2.61
N ARG A 66 7.72 5.25 -1.38
CA ARG A 66 8.76 4.45 -0.73
C ARG A 66 8.34 2.98 -0.64
N ARG A 67 7.12 2.72 -0.16
CA ARG A 67 6.57 1.36 -0.05
C ARG A 67 6.47 0.67 -1.41
N LEU A 68 5.98 1.37 -2.44
CA LEU A 68 5.93 0.82 -3.81
C LEU A 68 7.32 0.40 -4.29
N LYS A 69 8.33 1.25 -4.14
CA LYS A 69 9.71 0.92 -4.55
C LYS A 69 10.30 -0.25 -3.77
N ASP A 70 10.07 -0.29 -2.46
CA ASP A 70 10.53 -1.40 -1.63
C ASP A 70 9.88 -2.73 -2.08
N LEU A 71 8.58 -2.72 -2.42
CA LEU A 71 7.86 -3.87 -2.96
C LEU A 71 8.31 -4.24 -4.39
N GLU A 72 8.58 -3.25 -5.26
CA GLU A 72 9.08 -3.49 -6.62
C GLU A 72 10.41 -4.24 -6.63
N ILE A 73 11.28 -3.93 -5.66
CA ILE A 73 12.53 -4.66 -5.45
C ILE A 73 12.23 -6.05 -4.90
N LYS A 74 11.38 -6.16 -3.87
CA LYS A 74 11.07 -7.45 -3.22
C LYS A 74 10.39 -8.45 -4.15
N LEU A 75 9.55 -7.98 -5.06
CA LEU A 75 8.78 -8.78 -6.01
C LEU A 75 9.46 -8.93 -7.37
N ASP A 76 10.69 -8.42 -7.53
CA ASP A 76 11.42 -8.41 -8.79
C ASP A 76 10.62 -7.85 -9.98
N ILE A 77 9.86 -6.78 -9.73
CA ILE A 77 9.02 -6.14 -10.76
C ILE A 77 9.91 -5.60 -11.89
N PRO A 78 9.62 -5.87 -13.17
CA PRO A 78 10.38 -5.33 -14.30
C PRO A 78 10.43 -3.80 -14.29
N LEU A 79 11.58 -3.21 -14.66
CA LEU A 79 11.81 -1.75 -14.58
C LEU A 79 10.78 -0.93 -15.37
N ASP A 80 10.27 -1.45 -16.48
CA ASP A 80 9.24 -0.84 -17.33
C ASP A 80 7.85 -0.84 -16.69
N GLN A 81 7.63 -1.64 -15.66
CA GLN A 81 6.37 -1.74 -14.90
C GLN A 81 6.43 -0.98 -13.57
N ARG A 82 7.61 -0.46 -13.19
CA ARG A 82 7.80 0.29 -11.94
C ARG A 82 7.27 1.71 -12.03
N ILE A 83 6.96 2.29 -10.87
CA ILE A 83 6.66 3.71 -10.79
C ILE A 83 7.90 4.55 -11.16
N PRO A 84 7.72 5.71 -11.82
CA PRO A 84 8.84 6.59 -12.12
C PRO A 84 9.60 7.02 -10.85
N ASN A 85 10.91 7.19 -11.00
CA ASN A 85 11.68 7.85 -9.96
C ASN A 85 11.21 9.30 -9.82
N PRO A 86 10.98 9.82 -8.60
CA PRO A 86 10.70 11.23 -8.42
C PRO A 86 11.90 12.01 -8.97
N VAL A 87 11.60 12.98 -9.84
CA VAL A 87 12.61 13.91 -10.33
C VAL A 87 13.16 14.72 -9.13
N PRO A 88 14.50 14.88 -9.04
CA PRO A 88 15.13 15.64 -7.96
C PRO A 88 14.75 17.13 -7.98
#